data_AF-A0A7V5YIQ6-F1
#
_entry.id   AF-A0A7V5YIQ6-F1
#
_cell.length_a   1.000
_cell.length_b   1.000
_cell.length_c   1.000
_cell.angle_alpha   90.00
_cell.angle_beta   90.00
_cell.angle_gamma   90.00
#
_symmetry.space_group_name_H-M   'P 1'
#
loop_
_entity.id
_entity.type
_entity.pdbx_description
1 polymer ?
#
loop_
_entity_poly.entity_id
_entity_poly.type
_entity_poly.pdbx_seq_one_letter_code
_entity_poly.pdbx_strand_id
1 'polypeptide(L)'
;MSENGAVKLYGRVTNPACADVCFSWKASKGTFEDADTLTPIYRAPTSDRFGGEDATITLTIHDEYGNEAYDQIKIHINNLDYSGSPDATTSNNWLMRRP
;
A
#
# COMPACT_ATOMS: atom_id res chain seq x y z
N MET A 1 1.34 6.69 -1.56
CA MET A 1 2.14 7.02 -0.36
C MET A 1 3.60 6.72 -0.65
N SER A 2 4.54 7.20 0.16
CA SER A 2 5.95 6.81 0.00
C SER A 2 6.23 5.45 0.65
N GLU A 3 7.23 4.75 0.13
CA GLU A 3 7.81 3.58 0.80
C GLU A 3 8.24 3.89 2.23
N ASN A 4 8.25 2.87 3.09
CA ASN A 4 8.51 2.97 4.54
C ASN A 4 7.57 3.95 5.29
N GLY A 5 6.63 4.58 4.58
CA GLY A 5 5.63 5.45 5.15
C GLY A 5 4.54 4.66 5.89
N ALA A 6 3.76 5.39 6.67
CA ALA A 6 2.60 4.83 7.37
C ALA A 6 1.36 5.68 7.11
N VAL A 7 0.20 5.03 7.08
CA VAL A 7 -1.10 5.69 6.95
C VAL A 7 -2.13 5.00 7.85
N LYS A 8 -2.94 5.79 8.55
CA LYS A 8 -4.08 5.29 9.31
C LYS A 8 -5.24 5.06 8.36
N LEU A 9 -5.80 3.85 8.37
CA LEU A 9 -7.01 3.54 7.60
C LEU A 9 -8.25 3.72 8.47
N TYR A 10 -9.41 3.82 7.82
CA TYR A 10 -10.70 3.97 8.46
C TYR A 10 -11.70 3.04 7.77
N GLY A 11 -12.04 1.94 8.44
CA GLY A 11 -13.15 1.08 8.07
C GLY A 11 -14.46 1.60 8.66
N ARG A 12 -15.56 1.39 7.94
CA ARG A 12 -16.91 1.64 8.45
C ARG A 12 -17.77 0.42 8.18
N VAL A 13 -18.47 -0.06 9.21
CA VAL A 13 -19.36 -1.22 9.10
C VAL A 13 -20.77 -0.80 9.48
N THR A 14 -21.73 -1.26 8.68
CA THR A 14 -23.16 -1.17 9.00
C THR A 14 -23.64 -2.59 9.24
N ASN A 15 -23.90 -2.94 10.50
CA ASN A 15 -24.37 -4.27 10.88
C ASN A 15 -25.85 -4.22 11.34
N PRO A 16 -26.82 -4.42 10.43
CA PRO A 16 -28.23 -4.39 10.79
C PRO A 16 -28.64 -5.60 11.67
N ALA A 17 -27.87 -6.69 11.65
CA ALA A 17 -28.16 -7.87 12.46
C ALA A 17 -27.81 -7.69 13.94
N CYS A 18 -27.10 -6.61 14.31
CA CYS A 18 -26.62 -6.35 15.67
C CYS A 18 -25.76 -7.50 16.25
N ALA A 19 -25.14 -8.30 15.39
CA ALA A 19 -24.23 -9.37 15.77
C ALA A 19 -22.84 -8.84 16.15
N ASP A 20 -22.11 -9.58 16.97
CA ASP A 20 -20.69 -9.31 17.19
C ASP A 20 -19.90 -9.65 15.91
N VAL A 21 -18.90 -8.82 15.60
CA VAL A 21 -18.07 -8.98 14.39
C VAL A 21 -16.60 -8.78 14.69
N CYS A 22 -15.76 -9.52 13.97
CA CYS A 22 -14.31 -9.41 14.00
C CYS A 22 -13.80 -8.80 12.69
N PHE A 23 -12.69 -8.06 12.78
CA PHE A 23 -12.03 -7.44 11.62
C PHE A 23 -10.72 -8.15 11.32
N SER A 24 -10.36 -8.24 10.04
CA SER A 24 -9.06 -8.71 9.60
C SER A 24 -8.58 -7.90 8.40
N TRP A 25 -7.49 -7.17 8.59
CA TRP A 25 -6.80 -6.47 7.52
C TRP A 25 -5.66 -7.32 6.97
N LYS A 26 -5.60 -7.44 5.64
CA LYS A 26 -4.50 -8.08 4.92
C LYS A 26 -4.02 -7.19 3.80
N ALA A 27 -2.72 -7.22 3.53
CA ALA A 27 -2.14 -6.55 2.38
C ALA A 27 -1.32 -7.54 1.56
N SER A 28 -1.30 -7.35 0.24
CA SER A 28 -0.37 -8.08 -0.63
C SER A 28 1.08 -7.70 -0.36
N LYS A 29 1.32 -6.51 0.24
CA LYS A 29 2.63 -5.94 0.58
C LYS A 29 2.53 -5.03 1.79
N GLY A 30 3.56 -4.99 2.62
CA GLY A 30 3.58 -4.20 3.85
C GLY A 30 2.95 -4.92 5.04
N THR A 31 2.76 -4.20 6.15
CA THR A 31 2.26 -4.75 7.41
C THR A 31 1.24 -3.83 8.06
N PHE A 32 0.54 -4.36 9.05
CA PHE A 32 -0.43 -3.62 9.86
C PHE A 32 -0.08 -3.67 11.34
N GLU A 33 -0.33 -2.56 12.01
CA GLU A 33 -0.54 -2.50 13.46
C GLU A 33 -2.05 -2.43 13.72
N ASP A 34 -2.52 -3.12 14.76
CA ASP A 34 -3.94 -3.19 15.14
C ASP A 34 -4.85 -3.66 13.99
N ALA A 35 -4.39 -4.71 13.28
CA ALA A 35 -5.01 -5.28 12.08
C ALA A 35 -6.39 -5.91 12.31
N ASP A 36 -6.86 -5.92 13.54
CA ASP A 36 -8.16 -6.41 14.01
C ASP A 36 -9.09 -5.26 14.47
N THR A 37 -8.77 -4.01 14.13
CA THR A 37 -9.58 -2.82 14.43
C THR A 37 -10.13 -2.16 13.16
N LEU A 38 -11.10 -1.25 13.32
CA LEU A 38 -11.56 -0.40 12.21
C LEU A 38 -10.58 0.73 11.87
N THR A 39 -9.53 0.95 12.67
CA THR A 39 -8.58 2.02 12.40
C THR A 39 -7.12 1.57 12.50
N PRO A 40 -6.70 0.57 11.71
CA PRO A 40 -5.34 0.06 11.75
C PRO A 40 -4.37 1.10 11.17
N ILE A 41 -3.08 0.90 11.46
CA ILE A 41 -2.00 1.63 10.80
C ILE A 41 -1.36 0.70 9.78
N TYR A 42 -1.47 1.05 8.49
CA TYR A 42 -0.74 0.39 7.42
C TYR A 42 0.67 0.95 7.33
N ARG A 43 1.68 0.08 7.22
CA ARG A 43 3.08 0.43 6.94
C ARG A 43 3.49 -0.11 5.57
N ALA A 44 3.86 0.78 4.67
CA ALA A 44 4.39 0.41 3.38
C ALA A 44 5.78 -0.24 3.55
N PRO A 45 6.13 -1.28 2.79
CA PRO A 45 7.49 -1.80 2.73
C PRO A 45 8.39 -0.83 1.94
N THR A 46 9.68 -1.15 1.90
CA THR A 46 10.62 -0.62 0.90
C THR A 46 10.31 -1.24 -0.47
N SER A 47 10.44 -0.47 -1.54
CA SER A 47 10.23 -0.95 -2.92
C SER A 47 11.49 -0.70 -3.75
N ASP A 48 11.99 -1.71 -4.44
CA ASP A 48 13.12 -1.60 -5.37
C ASP A 48 12.68 -1.27 -6.81
N ARG A 49 11.36 -1.21 -7.06
CA ARG A 49 10.80 -1.03 -8.40
C ARG A 49 10.86 0.42 -8.83
N PHE A 50 11.33 0.66 -10.05
CA PHE A 50 11.29 2.00 -10.64
C PHE A 50 9.84 2.49 -10.74
N GLY A 51 9.59 3.69 -10.21
CA GLY A 51 8.24 4.25 -10.13
C GLY A 51 7.36 3.63 -9.04
N GLY A 52 7.88 2.73 -8.20
CA GLY A 52 7.13 2.15 -7.10
C GLY A 52 6.27 0.94 -7.47
N GLU A 53 5.32 0.60 -6.60
CA GLU A 53 4.45 -0.57 -6.77
C GLU A 53 3.13 -0.48 -6.00
N ASP A 54 2.12 -1.20 -6.47
CA ASP A 54 0.82 -1.25 -5.80
C ASP A 54 0.77 -2.32 -4.71
N ALA A 55 0.19 -1.94 -3.56
CA ALA A 55 -0.28 -2.84 -2.53
C ALA A 55 -1.81 -2.90 -2.57
N THR A 56 -2.35 -4.13 -2.61
CA THR A 56 -3.78 -4.39 -2.47
C THR A 56 -4.06 -4.64 -1.01
N ILE A 57 -4.98 -3.89 -0.42
CA ILE A 57 -5.41 -4.01 0.97
C ILE A 57 -6.84 -4.51 1.00
N THR A 58 -7.09 -5.56 1.77
CA THR A 58 -8.40 -6.14 1.97
C THR A 58 -8.78 -6.07 3.45
N LEU A 59 -9.95 -5.52 3.73
CA LEU A 59 -10.65 -5.69 5.01
C LEU A 59 -11.63 -6.84 4.85
N THR A 60 -11.53 -7.83 5.73
CA THR A 60 -12.53 -8.89 5.88
C THR A 60 -13.20 -8.75 7.24
N ILE A 61 -14.52 -8.89 7.26
CA ILE A 61 -15.37 -8.86 8.45
C ILE A 61 -16.04 -10.21 8.56
N HIS A 62 -15.93 -10.83 9.73
CA HIS A 62 -16.61 -12.09 10.04
C HIS A 62 -17.58 -11.88 11.20
N ASP A 63 -18.76 -12.49 11.13
CA ASP A 63 -19.68 -12.58 12.27
C ASP A 63 -19.58 -13.96 12.95
N GLU A 64 -20.24 -14.09 14.11
CA GLU A 64 -20.29 -15.33 14.89
C GLU A 64 -21.02 -16.49 14.18
N TYR A 65 -21.79 -16.20 13.12
CA TYR A 65 -22.56 -17.18 12.35
C TYR A 65 -21.78 -17.71 11.13
N GLY A 66 -20.54 -17.24 10.93
CA GLY A 66 -19.68 -17.63 9.82
C GLY A 66 -19.97 -16.89 8.52
N ASN A 67 -20.73 -15.79 8.55
CA ASN A 67 -20.87 -14.91 7.40
C ASN A 67 -19.63 -14.04 7.24
N GLU A 68 -19.35 -13.67 5.99
CA GLU A 68 -18.22 -12.82 5.64
C GLU A 68 -18.67 -11.64 4.77
N ALA A 69 -18.12 -10.46 5.05
CA ALA A 69 -18.16 -9.32 4.16
C ALA A 69 -16.73 -8.80 3.95
N TYR A 70 -16.44 -8.21 2.79
CA TYR A 70 -15.12 -7.66 2.52
C TYR A 70 -15.17 -6.37 1.72
N ASP A 71 -14.10 -5.59 1.83
CA ASP A 71 -13.81 -4.43 0.99
C ASP A 71 -12.33 -4.44 0.58
N GLN A 72 -12.01 -3.82 -0.55
CA GLN A 72 -10.66 -3.80 -1.08
C GLN A 72 -10.29 -2.43 -1.65
N ILE A 73 -9.10 -1.96 -1.26
CA ILE A 73 -8.49 -0.75 -1.80
C ILE A 73 -7.11 -1.07 -2.37
N LYS A 74 -6.62 -0.19 -3.26
CA LYS A 74 -5.23 -0.20 -3.73
C LYS A 74 -4.52 1.06 -3.28
N ILE A 75 -3.30 0.89 -2.80
CA ILE A 75 -2.40 1.99 -2.48
C ILE A 75 -1.14 1.85 -3.33
N HIS A 76 -0.83 2.90 -4.07
CA HIS A 76 0.44 3.00 -4.78
C HIS A 76 1.55 3.44 -3.80
N ILE A 77 2.64 2.68 -3.74
CA ILE A 77 3.83 2.93 -2.92
C ILE A 77 4.93 3.47 -3.81
N ASN A 78 5.29 4.74 -3.65
CA ASN A 78 6.38 5.38 -4.39
C ASN A 78 7.73 4.91 -3.83
N ASN A 79 8.58 4.36 -4.69
CA ASN A 79 10.00 4.19 -4.44
C ASN A 79 10.68 5.58 -4.47
N LEU A 80 11.44 5.92 -3.42
CA LEU A 80 12.15 7.18 -3.27
C LEU A 80 13.64 7.08 -3.59
N ASP A 81 14.19 5.87 -3.73
CA ASP A 81 15.60 5.62 -4.05
C ASP A 81 15.99 6.13 -5.45
N TYR A 82 15.01 6.25 -6.36
CA TYR A 82 15.21 6.76 -7.71
C TYR A 82 14.56 8.13 -7.90
N SER A 83 15.28 9.19 -7.53
CA SER A 83 14.85 10.58 -7.79
C SER A 83 15.19 11.09 -9.20
N GLY A 84 15.66 10.22 -10.11
CA GLY A 84 16.24 10.59 -11.39
C GLY A 84 15.45 10.05 -12.59
N SER A 85 15.14 10.96 -13.53
CA SER A 85 14.59 10.64 -14.86
C SER A 85 15.38 9.50 -15.53
N PRO A 86 14.75 8.62 -16.33
CA PRO A 86 15.48 7.62 -17.13
C PRO A 86 16.46 8.22 -18.17
N ASP A 87 16.49 9.56 -18.35
CA ASP A 87 17.36 10.27 -19.30
C ASP A 87 18.47 11.12 -18.64
N ALA A 88 19.28 10.53 -17.76
CA ALA A 88 20.55 11.14 -17.32
C ALA A 88 21.80 10.41 -17.84
N THR A 89 21.67 9.62 -18.91
CA THR A 89 22.82 8.97 -19.58
C THR A 89 22.71 9.08 -21.10
N THR A 90 22.74 10.30 -21.66
CA THR A 90 23.28 10.55 -23.02
C THR A 90 23.65 12.03 -23.19
N SER A 91 24.69 12.50 -22.50
CA SER A 91 25.49 13.59 -23.08
C SER A 91 26.79 12.97 -23.58
N ASN A 92 26.81 12.72 -24.89
CA ASN A 92 27.93 12.17 -25.63
C ASN A 92 29.15 13.09 -25.48
N ASN A 93 30.06 12.75 -24.56
CA ASN A 93 31.31 13.48 -24.35
C ASN A 93 32.37 13.23 -25.46
N TRP A 94 31.93 12.72 -26.62
CA TRP A 94 32.78 12.36 -27.76
C TRP A 94 32.67 13.31 -28.96
N LEU A 95 31.82 14.35 -28.90
CA LEU A 95 31.60 15.29 -30.02
C LEU A 95 32.27 16.67 -29.89
N MET A 96 33.07 16.94 -28.83
CA MET A 96 33.86 18.18 -28.70
C MET A 96 35.38 17.98 -28.89
N ARG A 97 35.77 17.25 -29.94
CA ARG A 97 37.11 17.41 -30.54
C ARG A 97 36.98 17.51 -32.05
N ARG A 98 36.79 18.73 -32.53
CA ARG A 98 37.14 19.11 -33.90
C ARG A 98 38.61 19.58 -33.91
N PRO A 99 39.46 19.06 -34.81
CA PRO A 99 40.37 19.91 -35.57
C PRO A 99 39.61 20.65 -36.68
#